data_AF-A0A7W8UBB3-F1
#
_entry.id   AF-A0A7W8UBB3-F1
#
_cell.length_a   1.000
_cell.length_b   1.000
_cell.length_c   1.000
_cell.angle_alpha   90.00
_cell.angle_beta   90.00
_cell.angle_gamma   90.00
#
_symmetry.space_group_name_H-M   'P 1'
#
loop_
_entity.id
_entity.type
_entity.pdbx_description
1 polymer ?
#
loop_
_entity_poly.entity_id
_entity_poly.type
_entity_poly.pdbx_seq_one_letter_code
_entity_poly.pdbx_strand_id
1 'polypeptide(L)' 'MPHGAAVHRVISAGVAVAVPAIAFMANGEIDMEFIVLGALIGFAYWYWGPAWPPL' A
#
# COMPACT_ATOMS: atom_id res chain seq x y z
N MET A 1 -23.80 3.52 -5.09
CA MET A 1 -23.69 2.04 -5.08
C MET A 1 -22.62 1.62 -4.06
N PRO A 2 -22.97 1.05 -2.90
CA PRO A 2 -22.05 0.83 -1.78
C PRO A 2 -21.06 -0.34 -1.95
N HIS A 3 -21.24 -1.21 -2.96
CA HIS A 3 -20.42 -2.40 -3.17
C HIS A 3 -18.96 -2.09 -3.54
N GLY A 4 -18.70 -1.03 -4.31
CA GLY A 4 -17.35 -0.69 -4.76
C GLY A 4 -16.40 -0.30 -3.62
N ALA A 5 -16.90 0.40 -2.61
CA ALA A 5 -16.09 0.83 -1.47
C ALA A 5 -15.66 -0.35 -0.57
N ALA A 6 -16.54 -1.34 -0.39
CA ALA A 6 -16.23 -2.54 0.39
C ALA A 6 -15.19 -3.42 -0.32
N VAL A 7 -15.38 -3.66 -1.62
CA VAL A 7 -14.43 -4.43 -2.44
C VAL A 7 -13.07 -3.75 -2.48
N HIS A 8 -13.03 -2.42 -2.67
CA HIS A 8 -11.79 -1.66 -2.65
C HIS A 8 -11.04 -1.83 -1.31
N ARG A 9 -11.73 -1.68 -0.17
CA ARG A 9 -11.11 -1.85 1.16
C ARG A 9 -10.54 -3.25 1.37
N VAL A 10 -11.24 -4.30 0.94
CA VAL A 10 -10.76 -5.68 1.05
C VAL A 10 -9.51 -5.89 0.22
N ILE A 11 -9.50 -5.41 -1.03
CA ILE A 11 -8.32 -5.52 -1.91
C ILE A 11 -7.15 -4.73 -1.33
N SER A 12 -7.38 -3.50 -0.87
CA SER A 12 -6.34 -2.66 -0.25
C SER A 12 -5.74 -3.31 0.99
N ALA A 13 -6.58 -3.90 1.85
CA ALA A 13 -6.10 -4.64 3.03
C ALA A 13 -5.29 -5.88 2.63
N GLY A 14 -5.74 -6.62 1.61
CA GLY A 14 -5.00 -7.76 1.06
C GLY A 14 -3.62 -7.37 0.55
N VAL A 15 -3.51 -6.28 -0.22
CA VAL A 15 -2.23 -5.77 -0.73
C VAL A 15 -1.31 -5.30 0.41
N ALA A 16 -1.85 -4.59 1.39
CA ALA A 16 -1.10 -4.10 2.54
C ALA A 16 -0.43 -5.21 3.36
N VAL A 17 -1.03 -6.42 3.38
CA VAL A 17 -0.46 -7.60 4.05
C VAL A 17 0.41 -8.44 3.11
N ALA A 18 -0.04 -8.64 1.87
CA ALA A 18 0.65 -9.51 0.91
C ALA A 18 2.02 -8.95 0.50
N VAL A 19 2.16 -7.64 0.32
CA VAL A 19 3.41 -7.02 -0.12
C VAL A 19 4.53 -7.22 0.91
N PRO A 20 4.36 -6.90 2.21
CA PRO A 20 5.35 -7.23 3.23
C PRO A 20 5.57 -8.73 3.37
N ALA A 21 4.52 -9.57 3.32
CA ALA A 21 4.71 -11.02 3.44
C ALA A 21 5.62 -11.58 2.33
N ILE A 22 5.39 -11.19 1.07
CA ILE A 22 6.19 -11.64 -0.07
C ILE A 22 7.62 -11.08 0.00
N ALA A 23 7.78 -9.80 0.34
CA ALA A 23 9.10 -9.21 0.49
C ALA A 23 9.91 -9.90 1.60
N PHE A 24 9.28 -10.34 2.69
CA PHE A 24 9.94 -11.08 3.76
C PHE A 24 10.34 -12.49 3.29
N MET A 25 9.45 -13.18 2.59
CA MET A 25 9.76 -14.50 2.02
C MET A 25 10.92 -14.45 1.01
N ALA A 26 11.02 -13.37 0.22
CA ALA A 26 12.06 -13.24 -0.80
C ALA A 26 13.42 -12.84 -0.21
N ASN A 27 13.45 -12.00 0.83
CA ASN A 27 14.69 -11.39 1.33
C ASN A 27 15.13 -11.95 2.70
N GLY A 28 14.29 -12.72 3.39
CA GLY A 28 14.56 -13.28 4.72
C GLY A 28 14.39 -12.28 5.87
N GLU A 29 14.44 -10.98 5.58
CA GLU A 29 14.21 -9.89 6.53
C GLU A 29 13.51 -8.73 5.82
N ILE A 30 12.65 -8.02 6.56
CA ILE A 30 12.14 -6.70 6.16
C ILE A 30 12.49 -5.75 7.28
N ASP A 31 13.38 -4.82 6.98
CA ASP A 31 13.68 -3.75 7.90
C ASP A 31 12.49 -2.80 8.06
N MET A 32 12.33 -2.31 9.28
CA MET A 32 11.23 -1.43 9.67
C MET A 32 11.14 -0.17 8.79
N GLU A 33 12.27 0.29 8.27
CA GLU A 33 12.36 1.40 7.32
C GLU A 33 11.50 1.19 6.06
N PHE A 34 11.43 -0.02 5.51
CA PHE A 34 10.61 -0.29 4.31
C PHE A 34 9.11 -0.29 4.60
N ILE A 35 8.72 -0.74 5.80
CA ILE A 35 7.31 -0.66 6.26
C ILE A 35 6.92 0.81 6.44
N VAL A 36 7.78 1.59 7.11
CA VAL A 36 7.57 3.02 7.36
C VAL A 36 7.53 3.80 6.05
N LEU A 37 8.44 3.54 5.12
CA LEU A 37 8.47 4.15 3.78
C LEU A 37 7.21 3.81 2.99
N GLY A 38 6.80 2.55 2.97
CA GLY A 38 5.56 2.13 2.30
C GLY A 38 4.31 2.82 2.86
N ALA A 39 4.21 2.93 4.19
CA ALA A 39 3.13 3.65 4.85
C ALA A 39 3.15 5.15 4.54
N LEU A 40 4.33 5.79 4.57
CA LEU A 40 4.52 7.20 4.22
C LEU A 40 4.10 7.49 2.77
N ILE A 41 4.53 6.65 1.83
CA ILE A 41 4.18 6.79 0.40
C ILE A 41 2.67 6.60 0.22
N GLY A 42 2.09 5.55 0.80
CA GLY A 42 0.64 5.31 0.74
C GLY A 42 -0.18 6.46 1.32
N PHE A 43 0.25 7.01 2.46
CA PHE A 43 -0.39 8.17 3.08
C PHE A 43 -0.24 9.44 2.23
N ALA A 44 0.95 9.67 1.65
CA ALA A 44 1.19 10.80 0.75
C ALA A 44 0.28 10.73 -0.49
N TYR A 45 0.15 9.56 -1.13
CA TYR A 45 -0.77 9.36 -2.25
C TYR A 45 -2.24 9.53 -1.85
N TRP A 46 -2.62 9.17 -0.62
CA TRP A 46 -3.98 9.38 -0.14
C TRP A 46 -4.30 10.85 0.15
N TYR A 47 -3.37 11.58 0.76
CA TYR A 47 -3.58 12.96 1.18
C TYR A 47 -3.45 13.97 0.03
N TRP A 48 -2.42 13.83 -0.81
CA TRP A 48 -2.16 14.75 -1.93
C TRP A 48 -2.66 14.23 -3.28
N GLY A 49 -3.05 12.96 -3.37
CA GLY A 49 -3.24 12.30 -4.66
C GLY A 49 -1.91 12.04 -5.36
N PRO A 50 -1.91 11.34 -6.51
CA PRO A 50 -0.71 11.18 -7.32
C PRO A 50 -0.19 12.53 -7.79
N ALA A 51 0.94 12.94 -7.23
CA ALA A 51 1.70 14.09 -7.70
C ALA A 51 2.41 13.71 -9.02
N TRP A 52 1.69 13.85 -10.15
CA TRP A 52 2.19 14.04 -11.53
C TRP A 52 2.17 12.86 -12.55
N PRO A 53 1.93 13.12 -13.87
CA PRO A 53 1.44 14.35 -14.50
C PRO A 53 -0.07 14.39 -14.75
N PRO A 54 -0.67 15.60 -14.82
CA PRO A 54 -1.88 15.83 -15.58
C PRO A 54 -1.55 15.63 -17.08
N LEU A 55 -2.23 14.68 -17.72
CA LEU A 55 -2.39 14.60 -19.17
C LEU A 55 -3.83 14.99 -19.50
#